data_AF-A0A9E6RYR0-F1
#
_entry.id   AF-A0A9E6RYR0-F1
#
_cell.length_a   1.000
_cell.length_b   1.000
_cell.length_c   1.000
_cell.angle_alpha   90.00
_cell.angle_beta   90.00
_cell.angle_gamma   90.00
#
_symmetry.space_group_name_H-M   'P 1'
#
loop_
_entity.id
_entity.type
_entity.pdbx_description
1 polymer ?
#
loop_
_entity_poly.entity_id
_entity_poly.type
_entity_poly.pdbx_seq_one_letter_code
_entity_poly.pdbx_strand_id
1 'polypeptide(L)'
;MNTPDSELNLASLVDRISKIEKEQELRRKNITWLKQYFDELKKEFNNRHELEQLQAMQQEILQLNSQVADLQQRLNKSSNIVDILNDSENSTEVKTLDDAEIVKQFFERVERQQKQDTLIEESAVTENIDIPEIENQEEIDIVAEETKNSTAFNDLEFQIERVIWIVNRLYAAEEDHQDIPVSAEEFWRRYESGERDFTGINLAGVDLSVKIISRVNLTQANLKNANLKGISITYGQLNGANFQDVDISNSSLSSCNLNEANFYNANLENIKLNSVSLENVTLEKANLAGVHLYQINLSCANLKGANLSKVNLRKATLLGADLNNANLEGANLLEANLEGANLEGANLQRAIYNLQTIFPKDFIVSQAGAYLIAPGASLAKTDLSGYDLSQVNLTGADLSNAKLESTNLQGADLSQANVGSANLTKAKLNNTKLIQINLRFANLSEANLWGANLTAAQLTNTNLMQTTLEAANMTAAELSGANLKNAKFNGANLSGANLSGVNLVGVNLSGNFSGTNLSNANLCSASLQGLKLDGANLTSSDLRGANLSCAKLEKANLKNANISGANLEKTNLKGAIMPDGTTHD
;
A
#
# COMPACT_ATOMS: atom_id res chain seq x y z
N MET A 1 47.41 -29.14 -9.32
CA MET A 1 47.07 -29.52 -10.70
C MET A 1 46.85 -28.23 -11.47
N ASN A 2 47.74 -27.93 -12.39
CA ASN A 2 47.58 -26.84 -13.36
C ASN A 2 46.37 -27.14 -14.25
N THR A 3 45.47 -26.19 -14.38
CA THR A 3 44.58 -26.10 -15.56
C THR A 3 44.74 -24.68 -16.12
N PRO A 4 45.28 -24.55 -17.35
CA PRO A 4 45.29 -23.31 -18.10
C PRO A 4 43.98 -23.22 -18.88
N ASP A 5 43.27 -22.08 -18.80
CA ASP A 5 42.39 -21.57 -19.86
C ASP A 5 41.88 -20.19 -19.42
N SER A 6 42.83 -19.26 -19.39
CA SER A 6 42.58 -17.82 -19.37
C SER A 6 43.09 -17.19 -20.67
N GLU A 7 42.80 -17.82 -21.80
CA GLU A 7 42.88 -17.14 -23.09
C GLU A 7 41.47 -16.65 -23.43
N LEU A 8 41.20 -15.40 -23.04
CA LEU A 8 40.24 -14.56 -23.75
C LEU A 8 40.52 -14.78 -25.24
N ASN A 9 39.56 -15.39 -25.94
CA ASN A 9 39.66 -15.67 -27.36
C ASN A 9 39.80 -14.35 -28.13
N LEU A 10 41.04 -13.88 -28.27
CA LEU A 10 41.42 -12.62 -28.89
C LEU A 10 40.91 -12.57 -30.33
N ALA A 11 40.78 -13.70 -31.01
CA ALA A 11 40.19 -13.78 -32.34
C ALA A 11 38.69 -13.42 -32.34
N SER A 12 37.91 -13.85 -31.33
CA SER A 12 36.50 -13.48 -31.17
C SER A 12 36.29 -12.01 -30.80
N LEU A 13 37.22 -11.44 -30.03
CA LEU A 13 37.19 -10.03 -29.65
C LEU A 13 37.60 -9.12 -30.81
N VAL A 14 38.59 -9.54 -31.61
CA VAL A 14 39.00 -8.87 -32.85
C VAL A 14 37.88 -8.91 -33.90
N ASP A 15 37.17 -10.03 -34.05
CA ASP A 15 36.01 -10.10 -34.95
C ASP A 15 34.85 -9.21 -34.49
N ARG A 16 34.58 -9.13 -33.17
CA ARG A 16 33.55 -8.23 -32.62
C ARG A 16 33.93 -6.76 -32.74
N ILE A 17 35.20 -6.41 -32.50
CA ILE A 17 35.71 -5.05 -32.71
C ILE A 17 35.63 -4.69 -34.20
N SER A 18 36.05 -5.58 -35.10
CA SER A 18 35.97 -5.33 -36.54
C SER A 18 34.52 -5.18 -37.04
N LYS A 19 33.56 -5.92 -36.47
CA LYS A 19 32.14 -5.76 -36.77
C LYS A 19 31.58 -4.41 -36.28
N ILE A 20 31.93 -4.00 -35.05
CA ILE A 20 31.55 -2.70 -34.49
C ILE A 20 32.20 -1.57 -35.28
N GLU A 21 33.47 -1.69 -35.68
CA GLU A 21 34.17 -0.70 -36.50
C GLU A 21 33.51 -0.54 -37.87
N LYS A 22 33.10 -1.64 -38.52
CA LYS A 22 32.33 -1.60 -39.77
C LYS A 22 30.96 -0.94 -39.60
N GLU A 23 30.23 -1.25 -38.52
CA GLU A 23 28.96 -0.61 -38.21
C GLU A 23 29.12 0.89 -37.92
N GLN A 24 30.18 1.29 -37.21
CA GLN A 24 30.49 2.69 -36.92
C GLN A 24 30.97 3.45 -38.16
N GLU A 25 31.67 2.79 -39.08
CA GLU A 25 32.05 3.36 -40.37
C GLU A 25 30.83 3.54 -41.28
N LEU A 26 29.90 2.58 -41.28
CA LEU A 26 28.63 2.68 -41.99
C LEU A 26 27.76 3.83 -41.44
N ARG A 27 27.67 3.96 -40.10
CA ARG A 27 26.99 5.10 -39.46
C ARG A 27 27.62 6.43 -39.82
N ARG A 28 28.96 6.52 -39.85
CA ARG A 28 29.66 7.75 -40.26
C ARG A 28 29.39 8.09 -41.74
N LYS A 29 29.35 7.11 -42.63
CA LYS A 29 28.98 7.31 -44.04
C LYS A 29 27.55 7.80 -44.18
N ASN A 30 26.60 7.22 -43.45
CA ASN A 30 25.19 7.63 -43.46
C ASN A 30 25.00 9.06 -42.91
N ILE A 31 25.69 9.42 -41.83
CA ILE A 31 25.64 10.78 -41.27
C ILE A 31 26.25 11.79 -42.24
N THR A 32 27.34 11.44 -42.92
CA THR A 32 27.99 12.32 -43.90
C THR A 32 27.09 12.52 -45.13
N TRP A 33 26.46 11.45 -45.60
CA TRP A 33 25.49 11.51 -46.70
C TRP A 33 24.26 12.37 -46.33
N LEU A 34 23.69 12.16 -45.15
CA LEU A 34 22.56 12.96 -44.66
C LEU A 34 22.91 14.45 -44.56
N LYS A 35 24.14 14.79 -44.13
CA LYS A 35 24.60 16.19 -44.09
C LYS A 35 24.72 16.80 -45.49
N GLN A 36 25.29 16.08 -46.45
CA GLN A 36 25.41 16.56 -47.83
C GLN A 36 24.02 16.75 -48.46
N TYR A 37 23.11 15.80 -48.25
CA TYR A 37 21.74 15.90 -48.74
C TYR A 37 20.98 17.08 -48.11
N PHE A 38 21.18 17.33 -46.80
CA PHE A 38 20.62 18.51 -46.13
C PHE A 38 21.19 19.83 -46.67
N ASP A 39 22.49 19.88 -46.95
CA ASP A 39 23.14 21.08 -47.49
C ASP A 39 22.64 21.36 -48.92
N GLU A 40 22.38 20.34 -49.74
CA GLU A 40 21.79 20.47 -51.08
C GLU A 40 20.33 20.94 -51.01
N LEU A 41 19.50 20.32 -50.17
CA LEU A 41 18.11 20.74 -49.94
C LEU A 41 18.03 22.19 -49.42
N LYS A 42 18.95 22.58 -48.54
CA LYS A 42 19.04 23.95 -48.03
C LYS A 42 19.44 24.93 -49.12
N LYS A 43 20.29 24.50 -50.07
CA LYS A 43 20.71 25.31 -51.22
C LYS A 43 19.57 25.48 -52.22
N GLU A 44 18.78 24.43 -52.48
CA GLU A 44 17.56 24.50 -53.29
C GLU A 44 16.48 25.37 -52.63
N PHE A 45 16.28 25.22 -51.32
CA PHE A 45 15.31 26.02 -50.56
C PHE A 45 15.66 27.51 -50.55
N ASN A 46 16.94 27.86 -50.38
CA ASN A 46 17.40 29.25 -50.35
C ASN A 46 17.42 29.92 -51.74
N ASN A 47 17.35 29.15 -52.83
CA ASN A 47 17.31 29.69 -54.20
C ASN A 47 15.88 29.84 -54.75
N ARG A 48 14.84 29.66 -53.93
CA ARG A 48 13.45 29.81 -54.39
C ARG A 48 13.06 31.27 -54.55
N HIS A 49 12.45 31.56 -55.69
CA HIS A 49 11.90 32.87 -56.02
C HIS A 49 10.78 33.31 -55.04
N GLU A 50 10.10 32.35 -54.41
CA GLU A 50 9.08 32.61 -53.38
C GLU A 50 9.65 33.26 -52.11
N LEU A 51 10.92 33.00 -51.76
CA LEU A 51 11.58 33.59 -50.59
C LEU A 51 11.89 35.08 -50.81
N GLU A 52 12.25 35.46 -52.05
CA GLU A 52 12.41 36.86 -52.46
C GLU A 52 11.06 37.61 -52.44
N GLN A 53 9.97 36.95 -52.87
CA GLN A 53 8.61 37.52 -52.80
C GLN A 53 8.12 37.68 -51.35
N LEU A 54 8.45 36.74 -50.46
CA LEU A 54 8.11 36.82 -49.04
C LEU A 54 8.89 37.93 -48.32
N GLN A 55 10.17 38.11 -48.66
CA GLN A 55 10.97 39.23 -48.16
C GLN A 55 10.48 40.58 -48.70
N ALA A 56 10.06 40.64 -49.97
CA ALA A 56 9.45 41.84 -50.56
C ALA A 56 8.13 42.20 -49.86
N MET A 57 7.24 41.21 -49.62
CA MET A 57 6.01 41.42 -48.85
C MET A 57 6.28 41.84 -47.40
N GLN A 58 7.29 41.26 -46.73
CA GLN A 58 7.65 41.67 -45.38
C GLN A 58 8.16 43.12 -45.33
N GLN A 59 8.95 43.55 -46.31
CA GLN A 59 9.39 44.95 -46.46
C GLN A 59 8.20 45.89 -46.68
N GLU A 60 7.22 45.48 -47.49
CA GLU A 60 6.01 46.25 -47.77
C GLU A 60 5.10 46.37 -46.54
N ILE A 61 4.94 45.30 -45.77
CA ILE A 61 4.24 45.30 -44.47
C ILE A 61 4.94 46.21 -43.46
N LEU A 62 6.27 46.21 -43.39
CA LEU A 62 7.04 47.12 -42.54
C LEU A 62 6.84 48.59 -42.94
N GLN A 63 6.78 48.87 -44.24
CA GLN A 63 6.49 50.21 -44.76
C GLN A 63 5.08 50.69 -44.39
N LEU A 64 4.08 49.81 -44.55
CA LEU A 64 2.69 50.10 -44.17
C LEU A 64 2.55 50.33 -42.66
N ASN A 65 3.20 49.52 -41.82
CA ASN A 65 3.19 49.71 -40.37
C ASN A 65 3.83 51.04 -39.94
N SER A 66 4.88 51.47 -40.64
CA SER A 66 5.50 52.79 -40.42
C SER A 66 4.54 53.94 -40.82
N GLN A 67 3.82 53.81 -41.93
CA GLN A 67 2.83 54.80 -42.36
C GLN A 67 1.64 54.89 -41.39
N VAL A 68 1.16 53.75 -40.87
CA VAL A 68 0.11 53.71 -39.85
C VAL A 68 0.59 54.37 -38.55
N ALA A 69 1.84 54.14 -38.15
CA ALA A 69 2.43 54.80 -36.98
C ALA A 69 2.57 56.32 -37.16
N ASP A 70 2.98 56.81 -38.34
CA ASP A 70 3.02 58.24 -38.65
C ASP A 70 1.61 58.87 -38.66
N LEU A 71 0.62 58.17 -39.22
CA LEU A 71 -0.78 58.61 -39.18
C LEU A 71 -1.33 58.66 -37.76
N GLN A 72 -1.03 57.68 -36.91
CA GLN A 72 -1.39 57.69 -35.49
C GLN A 72 -0.67 58.83 -34.73
N GLN A 73 0.58 59.14 -35.07
CA GLN A 73 1.31 60.26 -34.48
C GLN A 73 0.75 61.62 -34.93
N ARG A 74 0.31 61.74 -36.19
CA ARG A 74 -0.40 62.93 -36.70
C ARG A 74 -1.78 63.07 -36.06
N LEU A 75 -2.51 61.97 -35.87
CA LEU A 75 -3.79 61.95 -35.18
C LEU A 75 -3.63 62.38 -33.70
N ASN A 76 -2.60 61.87 -33.02
CA ASN A 76 -2.25 62.26 -31.65
C ASN A 76 -1.63 63.67 -31.53
N LYS A 77 -1.17 64.26 -32.64
CA LYS A 77 -0.82 65.70 -32.71
C LYS A 77 -2.04 66.56 -33.07
N SER A 78 -3.07 65.99 -33.71
CA SER A 78 -4.33 66.67 -34.05
C SER A 78 -5.30 66.79 -32.87
N SER A 79 -5.12 66.01 -31.80
CA SER A 79 -5.85 66.13 -30.53
C SER A 79 -5.48 67.38 -29.71
N ASN A 80 -4.65 68.28 -30.25
CA ASN A 80 -4.36 69.62 -29.71
C ASN A 80 -4.92 70.77 -30.59
N ILE A 81 -5.92 70.52 -31.43
CA ILE A 81 -6.67 71.59 -32.13
C ILE A 81 -8.15 71.48 -31.79
N VAL A 82 -8.50 71.88 -30.57
CA VAL A 82 -9.85 72.38 -30.23
C VAL A 82 -9.91 73.92 -30.38
N ASP A 83 -8.78 74.59 -30.68
CA ASP A 83 -8.71 76.06 -30.76
C ASP A 83 -8.47 76.65 -32.16
N ILE A 84 -8.55 75.88 -33.26
CA ILE A 84 -8.45 76.43 -34.64
C ILE A 84 -9.47 75.80 -35.60
N LEU A 85 -10.76 75.78 -35.21
CA LEU A 85 -11.88 75.59 -36.15
C LEU A 85 -13.00 76.61 -35.88
N ASN A 86 -12.61 77.88 -35.76
CA ASN A 86 -13.48 79.01 -36.09
C ASN A 86 -12.74 79.81 -37.18
N ASP A 87 -12.82 79.35 -38.43
CA ASP A 87 -13.13 80.18 -39.60
C ASP A 87 -12.80 79.47 -40.92
N SER A 88 -13.72 79.65 -41.87
CA SER A 88 -13.59 79.46 -43.32
C SER A 88 -13.66 78.04 -43.92
N GLU A 89 -14.87 77.70 -44.34
CA GLU A 89 -15.24 77.34 -45.72
C GLU A 89 -14.09 76.96 -46.69
N ASN A 90 -13.96 75.67 -47.01
CA ASN A 90 -14.01 75.17 -48.41
C ASN A 90 -13.79 73.64 -48.51
N SER A 91 -14.85 72.97 -48.98
CA SER A 91 -14.89 71.84 -49.91
C SER A 91 -13.65 70.94 -50.10
N THR A 92 -13.79 69.66 -49.77
CA THR A 92 -13.87 68.55 -50.75
C THR A 92 -14.29 67.26 -50.03
N GLU A 93 -15.31 66.58 -50.57
CA GLU A 93 -15.82 65.29 -50.09
C GLU A 93 -14.70 64.25 -49.98
N VAL A 94 -14.37 63.84 -48.76
CA VAL A 94 -13.64 62.59 -48.54
C VAL A 94 -14.67 61.47 -48.51
N LYS A 95 -14.80 60.71 -49.61
CA LYS A 95 -15.49 59.42 -49.59
C LYS A 95 -14.70 58.49 -48.68
N THR A 96 -15.25 58.21 -47.49
CA THR A 96 -14.77 57.12 -46.64
C THR A 96 -15.08 55.80 -47.33
N LEU A 97 -14.04 55.10 -47.79
CA LEU A 97 -14.14 53.71 -48.25
C LEU A 97 -14.36 52.83 -47.01
N ASP A 98 -15.44 52.05 -47.03
CA ASP A 98 -15.75 51.04 -46.01
C ASP A 98 -14.64 49.97 -45.99
N ASP A 99 -14.17 49.58 -44.80
CA ASP A 99 -13.04 48.65 -44.60
C ASP A 99 -13.28 47.30 -45.31
N ALA A 100 -14.54 46.92 -45.48
CA ALA A 100 -14.94 45.72 -46.21
C ALA A 100 -14.60 45.78 -47.72
N GLU A 101 -14.65 46.95 -48.34
CA GLU A 101 -14.38 47.13 -49.78
C GLU A 101 -12.88 47.10 -50.08
N ILE A 102 -12.05 47.58 -49.15
CA ILE A 102 -10.58 47.53 -49.25
C ILE A 102 -10.08 46.08 -49.16
N VAL A 103 -10.60 45.31 -48.21
CA VAL A 103 -10.24 43.89 -48.04
C VAL A 103 -10.68 43.08 -49.25
N LYS A 104 -11.86 43.35 -49.80
CA LYS A 104 -12.34 42.68 -51.02
C LYS A 104 -11.47 42.98 -52.25
N GLN A 105 -11.08 44.24 -52.45
CA GLN A 105 -10.21 44.63 -53.56
C GLN A 105 -8.79 44.08 -53.43
N PHE A 106 -8.31 43.82 -52.20
CA PHE A 106 -7.03 43.17 -51.94
C PHE A 106 -7.07 41.70 -52.35
N PHE A 107 -8.06 40.94 -51.91
CA PHE A 107 -8.19 39.51 -52.27
C PHE A 107 -8.45 39.30 -53.77
N GLU A 108 -9.25 40.16 -54.42
CA GLU A 108 -9.46 40.10 -55.87
C GLU A 108 -8.18 40.42 -56.69
N ARG A 109 -7.20 41.12 -56.11
CA ARG A 109 -5.90 41.40 -56.75
C ARG A 109 -4.92 40.23 -56.60
N VAL A 110 -4.92 39.58 -55.45
CA VAL A 110 -4.09 38.40 -55.17
C VAL A 110 -4.50 37.21 -56.06
N GLU A 111 -5.82 36.98 -56.23
CA GLU A 111 -6.30 35.92 -57.14
C GLU A 111 -6.01 36.18 -58.62
N ARG A 112 -5.90 37.46 -59.04
CA ARG A 112 -5.55 37.79 -60.42
C ARG A 112 -4.07 37.56 -60.74
N GLN A 113 -3.17 37.67 -59.76
CA GLN A 113 -1.74 37.39 -59.96
C GLN A 113 -1.44 35.90 -60.04
N GLN A 114 -2.12 35.05 -59.26
CA GLN A 114 -1.90 33.60 -59.30
C GLN A 114 -2.33 32.93 -60.61
N LYS A 115 -3.24 33.54 -61.39
CA LYS A 115 -3.72 32.97 -62.67
C LYS A 115 -2.80 33.25 -63.87
N GLN A 116 -1.70 33.99 -63.71
CA GLN A 116 -0.88 34.43 -64.84
C GLN A 116 0.40 33.61 -65.10
N ASP A 117 0.81 32.72 -64.18
CA ASP A 117 2.11 32.01 -64.25
C ASP A 117 2.04 30.51 -64.60
N THR A 118 0.87 29.97 -64.98
CA THR A 118 0.84 28.66 -65.65
C THR A 118 1.28 28.83 -67.11
N LEU A 119 2.59 28.72 -67.37
CA LEU A 119 3.22 28.27 -68.63
C LEU A 119 4.75 28.39 -68.47
N ILE A 120 5.46 27.26 -68.33
CA ILE A 120 6.65 26.85 -69.12
C ILE A 120 7.31 25.58 -68.51
N GLU A 121 7.17 24.51 -69.29
CA GLU A 121 7.98 23.32 -69.59
C GLU A 121 8.98 22.65 -68.62
N GLU A 122 8.78 21.33 -68.58
CA GLU A 122 9.65 20.24 -68.12
C GLU A 122 11.01 20.18 -68.83
N SER A 123 12.09 19.92 -68.08
CA SER A 123 13.22 19.16 -68.60
C SER A 123 13.97 18.42 -67.48
N ALA A 124 14.05 17.10 -67.62
CA ALA A 124 14.71 16.15 -66.73
C ALA A 124 16.24 16.21 -66.80
N VAL A 125 16.91 15.97 -65.66
CA VAL A 125 18.20 15.27 -65.61
C VAL A 125 18.21 14.39 -64.37
N THR A 126 18.01 13.08 -64.59
CA THR A 126 18.32 12.01 -63.65
C THR A 126 19.79 11.62 -63.80
N GLU A 127 20.60 11.74 -62.74
CA GLU A 127 21.81 10.92 -62.60
C GLU A 127 21.61 9.91 -61.47
N ASN A 128 21.58 8.64 -61.88
CA ASN A 128 21.50 7.46 -61.04
C ASN A 128 22.66 7.40 -60.06
N ILE A 129 22.36 7.21 -58.78
CA ILE A 129 23.36 6.76 -57.79
C ILE A 129 22.90 5.40 -57.26
N ASP A 130 23.65 4.35 -57.63
CA ASP A 130 23.41 2.96 -57.25
C ASP A 130 23.50 2.76 -55.72
N ILE A 131 22.51 2.06 -55.17
CA ILE A 131 22.46 1.61 -53.76
C ILE A 131 22.95 0.14 -53.72
N PRO A 132 23.91 -0.26 -52.88
CA PRO A 132 24.32 -1.66 -52.74
C PRO A 132 23.30 -2.48 -51.92
N GLU A 133 23.03 -3.70 -52.39
CA GLU A 133 22.07 -4.68 -51.84
C GLU A 133 22.24 -4.97 -50.33
N ILE A 134 21.10 -5.05 -49.62
CA ILE A 134 20.96 -5.32 -48.18
C ILE A 134 20.26 -6.68 -48.01
N GLU A 135 20.88 -7.61 -47.28
CA GLU A 135 20.23 -8.85 -46.82
C GLU A 135 19.54 -8.61 -45.45
N ASN A 136 18.22 -8.39 -45.47
CA ASN A 136 17.22 -9.06 -44.61
C ASN A 136 15.85 -8.35 -44.72
N GLN A 137 14.87 -9.13 -45.17
CA GLN A 137 13.69 -8.71 -45.92
C GLN A 137 12.38 -8.94 -45.14
N GLU A 138 12.20 -8.34 -43.97
CA GLU A 138 10.90 -8.45 -43.26
C GLU A 138 10.33 -7.13 -42.71
N GLU A 139 11.09 -6.03 -42.66
CA GLU A 139 10.55 -4.69 -42.33
C GLU A 139 10.41 -3.76 -43.56
N ILE A 140 10.72 -4.27 -44.77
CA ILE A 140 10.67 -3.49 -46.03
C ILE A 140 9.38 -3.74 -46.82
N ASP A 141 8.64 -4.82 -46.57
CA ASP A 141 7.47 -5.16 -47.40
C ASP A 141 6.28 -4.20 -47.20
N ILE A 142 6.18 -3.51 -46.06
CA ILE A 142 5.20 -2.42 -45.87
C ILE A 142 5.61 -1.17 -46.67
N VAL A 143 6.92 -0.94 -46.84
CA VAL A 143 7.47 0.25 -47.53
C VAL A 143 7.42 0.08 -49.06
N ALA A 144 7.48 -1.15 -49.56
CA ALA A 144 7.42 -1.46 -50.99
C ALA A 144 6.00 -1.45 -51.58
N GLU A 145 4.96 -1.68 -50.77
CA GLU A 145 3.57 -1.65 -51.25
C GLU A 145 3.01 -0.22 -51.37
N GLU A 146 3.37 0.71 -50.46
CA GLU A 146 2.90 2.10 -50.54
C GLU A 146 3.64 2.95 -51.58
N THR A 147 4.86 2.56 -51.97
CA THR A 147 5.61 3.24 -53.05
C THR A 147 5.11 2.94 -54.46
N LYS A 148 4.28 1.90 -54.66
CA LYS A 148 3.67 1.61 -55.97
C LYS A 148 2.40 2.41 -56.27
N ASN A 149 1.80 3.06 -55.28
CA ASN A 149 0.50 3.74 -55.44
C ASN A 149 0.56 5.28 -55.42
N SER A 150 1.74 5.88 -55.29
CA SER A 150 1.87 7.34 -55.37
C SER A 150 2.36 7.78 -56.76
N THR A 151 1.42 8.07 -57.65
CA THR A 151 1.69 8.74 -58.93
C THR A 151 1.79 10.26 -58.76
N ALA A 152 2.74 10.72 -57.94
CA ALA A 152 3.12 12.12 -57.86
C ALA A 152 4.57 12.23 -57.37
N PHE A 153 5.51 12.16 -58.32
CA PHE A 153 6.84 12.72 -58.14
C PHE A 153 6.70 14.24 -57.91
N ASN A 154 7.47 14.77 -56.95
CA ASN A 154 7.66 16.19 -56.59
C ASN A 154 6.91 16.75 -55.38
N ASP A 155 6.54 15.94 -54.39
CA ASP A 155 6.14 16.51 -53.11
C ASP A 155 7.34 16.63 -52.16
N LEU A 156 8.13 17.69 -52.37
CA LEU A 156 9.25 18.05 -51.50
C LEU A 156 8.77 18.34 -50.08
N GLU A 157 7.50 18.69 -49.90
CA GLU A 157 6.83 18.82 -48.60
C GLU A 157 6.70 17.44 -47.93
N PHE A 158 6.29 16.39 -48.66
CA PHE A 158 6.28 15.02 -48.14
C PHE A 158 7.69 14.47 -47.83
N GLN A 159 8.70 14.84 -48.63
CA GLN A 159 10.09 14.46 -48.36
C GLN A 159 10.66 15.20 -47.15
N ILE A 160 10.37 16.50 -47.00
CA ILE A 160 10.73 17.31 -45.84
C ILE A 160 9.97 16.83 -44.61
N GLU A 161 8.69 16.47 -44.69
CA GLU A 161 7.93 15.90 -43.58
C GLU A 161 8.45 14.51 -43.19
N ARG A 162 8.85 13.67 -44.15
CA ARG A 162 9.53 12.38 -43.86
C ARG A 162 10.89 12.59 -43.21
N VAL A 163 11.67 13.56 -43.68
CA VAL A 163 12.98 13.88 -43.09
C VAL A 163 12.79 14.52 -41.73
N ILE A 164 11.84 15.42 -41.52
CA ILE A 164 11.46 15.97 -40.21
C ILE A 164 10.94 14.85 -39.31
N TRP A 165 10.20 13.86 -39.81
CA TRP A 165 9.75 12.71 -39.03
C TRP A 165 10.92 11.80 -38.62
N ILE A 166 11.85 11.51 -39.53
CA ILE A 166 13.07 10.71 -39.23
C ILE A 166 14.01 11.50 -38.30
N VAL A 167 14.19 12.79 -38.54
CA VAL A 167 15.01 13.70 -37.74
C VAL A 167 14.38 13.91 -36.38
N ASN A 168 13.07 14.13 -36.25
CA ASN A 168 12.38 14.17 -34.97
C ASN A 168 12.45 12.82 -34.25
N ARG A 169 12.45 11.69 -34.96
CA ARG A 169 12.63 10.36 -34.36
C ARG A 169 14.08 10.07 -33.96
N LEU A 170 15.06 10.71 -34.59
CA LEU A 170 16.49 10.64 -34.25
C LEU A 170 16.93 11.70 -33.21
N TYR A 171 16.30 12.87 -33.17
CA TYR A 171 16.51 13.94 -32.18
C TYR A 171 15.69 13.71 -30.90
N ALA A 172 14.50 13.11 -30.99
CA ALA A 172 13.81 12.55 -29.82
C ALA A 172 14.63 11.44 -29.15
N ALA A 173 15.60 10.86 -29.86
CA ALA A 173 16.55 9.91 -29.30
C ALA A 173 17.80 10.55 -28.67
N GLU A 174 17.95 11.88 -28.61
CA GLU A 174 19.08 12.52 -27.92
C GLU A 174 18.68 13.52 -26.81
N GLU A 175 17.42 13.99 -26.74
CA GLU A 175 16.93 14.82 -25.61
C GLU A 175 15.79 14.20 -24.78
N ASP A 176 15.30 12.99 -25.10
CA ASP A 176 14.13 12.40 -24.42
C ASP A 176 14.25 10.89 -24.12
N HIS A 177 15.43 10.44 -23.68
CA HIS A 177 15.61 9.06 -23.20
C HIS A 177 14.89 8.74 -21.88
N GLN A 178 14.23 9.71 -21.22
CA GLN A 178 13.51 9.47 -19.97
C GLN A 178 12.10 8.90 -20.17
N ASP A 179 11.53 8.94 -21.38
CA ASP A 179 10.12 8.58 -21.60
C ASP A 179 9.88 7.29 -22.40
N ILE A 180 10.92 6.59 -22.87
CA ILE A 180 10.75 5.28 -23.51
C ILE A 180 10.74 4.18 -22.41
N PRO A 181 9.64 3.42 -22.25
CA PRO A 181 9.60 2.33 -21.28
C PRO A 181 10.66 1.27 -21.60
N VAL A 182 11.50 0.97 -20.61
CA VAL A 182 12.47 -0.14 -20.65
C VAL A 182 11.70 -1.45 -20.48
N SER A 183 11.97 -2.45 -21.32
CA SER A 183 11.31 -3.76 -21.18
C SER A 183 11.73 -4.46 -19.88
N ALA A 184 10.88 -5.38 -19.39
CA ALA A 184 11.20 -6.17 -18.21
C ALA A 184 12.51 -6.96 -18.41
N GLU A 185 12.72 -7.55 -19.58
CA GLU A 185 13.92 -8.33 -19.92
C GLU A 185 15.19 -7.48 -19.82
N GLU A 186 15.15 -6.25 -20.35
CA GLU A 186 16.29 -5.35 -20.31
C GLU A 186 16.60 -4.88 -18.87
N PHE A 187 15.56 -4.56 -18.10
CA PHE A 187 15.71 -4.24 -16.68
C PHE A 187 16.37 -5.40 -15.92
N TRP A 188 15.88 -6.63 -16.12
CA TRP A 188 16.41 -7.82 -15.45
C TRP A 188 17.85 -8.12 -15.86
N ARG A 189 18.17 -8.02 -17.16
CA ARG A 189 19.53 -8.22 -17.67
C ARG A 189 20.52 -7.27 -16.99
N ARG A 190 20.16 -5.99 -16.87
CA ARG A 190 20.95 -4.96 -16.19
C ARG A 190 21.10 -5.26 -14.70
N TYR A 191 19.99 -5.55 -14.01
CA TYR A 191 20.00 -5.87 -12.58
C TYR A 191 20.83 -7.12 -12.26
N GLU A 192 20.71 -8.17 -13.07
CA GLU A 192 21.47 -9.43 -12.94
C GLU A 192 22.96 -9.23 -13.25
N SER A 193 23.32 -8.27 -14.11
CA SER A 193 24.71 -7.89 -14.37
C SER A 193 25.37 -7.11 -13.22
N GLY A 194 24.61 -6.79 -12.16
CA GLY A 194 25.11 -6.11 -10.97
C GLY A 194 24.74 -4.63 -10.90
N GLU A 195 24.06 -4.09 -11.91
CA GLU A 195 23.56 -2.72 -11.86
C GLU A 195 22.51 -2.59 -10.75
N ARG A 196 22.60 -1.50 -9.99
CA ARG A 196 21.67 -1.20 -8.89
C ARG A 196 21.09 0.19 -9.00
N ASP A 197 21.68 1.08 -9.79
CA ASP A 197 21.20 2.43 -9.98
C ASP A 197 20.33 2.53 -11.23
N PHE A 198 19.04 2.68 -11.01
CA PHE A 198 18.02 2.85 -12.02
C PHE A 198 17.23 4.14 -11.74
N THR A 199 17.91 5.17 -11.23
CA THR A 199 17.30 6.48 -10.98
C THR A 199 16.64 7.01 -12.26
N GLY A 200 15.38 7.44 -12.15
CA GLY A 200 14.61 8.00 -13.26
C GLY A 200 14.24 7.00 -14.36
N ILE A 201 14.45 5.69 -14.16
CA ILE A 201 14.11 4.71 -15.20
C ILE A 201 12.61 4.71 -15.49
N ASN A 202 12.25 4.61 -16.77
CA ASN A 202 10.87 4.37 -17.17
C ASN A 202 10.59 2.87 -17.27
N LEU A 203 9.75 2.38 -16.38
CA LEU A 203 9.24 1.02 -16.27
C LEU A 203 7.70 1.04 -16.32
N ALA A 204 7.10 2.00 -17.03
CA ALA A 204 5.64 2.06 -17.13
C ALA A 204 5.08 0.81 -17.81
N GLY A 205 4.06 0.20 -17.20
CA GLY A 205 3.34 -0.96 -17.74
C GLY A 205 4.11 -2.28 -17.72
N VAL A 206 5.34 -2.33 -17.20
CA VAL A 206 6.14 -3.56 -17.20
C VAL A 206 5.64 -4.54 -16.13
N ASP A 207 5.90 -5.83 -16.32
CA ASP A 207 5.64 -6.87 -15.31
C ASP A 207 6.92 -7.26 -14.56
N LEU A 208 6.97 -6.94 -13.27
CA LEU A 208 8.04 -7.33 -12.34
C LEU A 208 7.54 -8.22 -11.20
N SER A 209 6.35 -8.82 -11.37
CA SER A 209 5.68 -9.60 -10.33
C SER A 209 6.53 -10.79 -9.84
N VAL A 210 6.34 -11.16 -8.57
CA VAL A 210 6.91 -12.37 -7.93
C VAL A 210 8.45 -12.39 -7.83
N LYS A 211 9.14 -11.30 -8.18
CA LYS A 211 10.61 -11.23 -8.12
C LYS A 211 11.12 -10.76 -6.77
N ILE A 212 12.35 -11.13 -6.45
CA ILE A 212 13.07 -10.65 -5.27
C ILE A 212 14.20 -9.74 -5.74
N ILE A 213 14.16 -8.48 -5.32
CA ILE A 213 15.21 -7.50 -5.60
C ILE A 213 15.72 -6.86 -4.31
N SER A 214 16.99 -6.51 -4.31
CA SER A 214 17.68 -5.98 -3.14
C SER A 214 18.59 -4.83 -3.53
N ARG A 215 18.60 -3.79 -2.69
CA ARG A 215 19.50 -2.63 -2.81
C ARG A 215 19.39 -1.92 -4.16
N VAL A 216 18.20 -1.96 -4.77
CA VAL A 216 17.92 -1.25 -6.01
C VAL A 216 17.65 0.23 -5.70
N ASN A 217 18.15 1.12 -6.53
CA ASN A 217 17.79 2.53 -6.53
C ASN A 217 16.87 2.79 -7.73
N LEU A 218 15.60 3.04 -7.42
CA LEU A 218 14.51 3.39 -8.33
C LEU A 218 13.97 4.78 -7.97
N THR A 219 14.83 5.65 -7.41
CA THR A 219 14.46 7.04 -7.11
C THR A 219 13.96 7.72 -8.37
N GLN A 220 12.80 8.39 -8.30
CA GLN A 220 12.13 9.04 -9.44
C GLN A 220 11.79 8.12 -10.62
N ALA A 221 11.81 6.79 -10.44
CA ALA A 221 11.44 5.87 -11.51
C ALA A 221 9.94 5.97 -11.85
N ASN A 222 9.59 5.84 -13.13
CA ASN A 222 8.21 5.75 -13.57
C ASN A 222 7.77 4.29 -13.61
N LEU A 223 6.94 3.86 -12.67
CA LEU A 223 6.38 2.51 -12.57
C LEU A 223 4.87 2.51 -12.82
N LYS A 224 4.32 3.56 -13.43
CA LYS A 224 2.89 3.70 -13.66
C LYS A 224 2.32 2.48 -14.39
N ASN A 225 1.19 1.94 -13.92
CA ASN A 225 0.55 0.73 -14.46
C ASN A 225 1.43 -0.54 -14.45
N ALA A 226 2.60 -0.53 -13.80
CA ALA A 226 3.43 -1.73 -13.71
C ALA A 226 2.73 -2.80 -12.85
N ASN A 227 2.93 -4.07 -13.19
CA ASN A 227 2.52 -5.19 -12.36
C ASN A 227 3.65 -5.54 -11.38
N LEU A 228 3.46 -5.20 -10.10
CA LEU A 228 4.41 -5.47 -9.01
C LEU A 228 3.87 -6.51 -8.02
N LYS A 229 2.85 -7.28 -8.41
CA LYS A 229 2.17 -8.22 -7.51
C LYS A 229 3.12 -9.28 -6.97
N GLY A 230 3.15 -9.47 -5.67
CA GLY A 230 4.03 -10.44 -5.02
C GLY A 230 5.54 -10.13 -5.10
N ILE A 231 5.94 -8.94 -5.56
CA ILE A 231 7.36 -8.56 -5.57
C ILE A 231 7.89 -8.43 -4.13
N SER A 232 9.16 -8.74 -3.92
CA SER A 232 9.86 -8.50 -2.67
C SER A 232 11.04 -7.55 -2.90
N ILE A 233 10.98 -6.35 -2.34
CA ILE A 233 12.06 -5.36 -2.41
C ILE A 233 12.66 -5.19 -1.01
N THR A 234 13.97 -5.36 -0.91
CA THR A 234 14.72 -5.15 0.34
C THR A 234 15.76 -4.07 0.18
N TYR A 235 15.83 -3.13 1.12
CA TYR A 235 16.82 -2.03 1.09
C TYR A 235 16.75 -1.16 -0.18
N GLY A 236 15.57 -1.03 -0.79
CA GLY A 236 15.36 -0.24 -2.01
C GLY A 236 15.24 1.26 -1.75
N GLN A 237 15.79 2.08 -2.64
CA GLN A 237 15.51 3.53 -2.68
C GLN A 237 14.43 3.76 -3.73
N LEU A 238 13.26 4.24 -3.33
CA LEU A 238 12.06 4.40 -4.18
C LEU A 238 11.47 5.81 -4.02
N ASN A 239 12.29 6.77 -3.58
CA ASN A 239 11.88 8.13 -3.28
C ASN A 239 11.31 8.81 -4.54
N GLY A 240 10.14 9.43 -4.44
CA GLY A 240 9.50 10.13 -5.56
C GLY A 240 9.14 9.25 -6.76
N ALA A 241 9.25 7.92 -6.65
CA ALA A 241 8.89 7.03 -7.75
C ALA A 241 7.37 7.04 -7.99
N ASN A 242 6.98 6.92 -9.26
CA ASN A 242 5.59 6.95 -9.68
C ASN A 242 5.00 5.54 -9.76
N PHE A 243 4.24 5.14 -8.75
CA PHE A 243 3.46 3.90 -8.68
C PHE A 243 1.96 4.12 -8.97
N GLN A 244 1.62 5.15 -9.74
CA GLN A 244 0.23 5.40 -10.11
C GLN A 244 -0.38 4.16 -10.78
N ASP A 245 -1.61 3.80 -10.37
CA ASP A 245 -2.40 2.70 -10.95
C ASP A 245 -1.69 1.32 -10.91
N VAL A 246 -0.71 1.14 -10.01
CA VAL A 246 0.04 -0.11 -9.85
C VAL A 246 -0.73 -1.14 -9.03
N ASP A 247 -0.64 -2.42 -9.42
CA ASP A 247 -0.96 -3.55 -8.53
C ASP A 247 0.33 -4.03 -7.84
N ILE A 248 0.49 -3.69 -6.56
CA ILE A 248 1.57 -4.16 -5.68
C ILE A 248 0.99 -5.02 -4.54
N SER A 249 -0.19 -5.61 -4.76
CA SER A 249 -0.83 -6.47 -3.77
C SER A 249 0.01 -7.71 -3.47
N ASN A 250 -0.10 -8.21 -2.25
CA ASN A 250 0.62 -9.40 -1.77
C ASN A 250 2.16 -9.29 -1.82
N SER A 251 2.69 -8.08 -1.99
CA SER A 251 4.12 -7.79 -2.07
C SER A 251 4.74 -7.54 -0.70
N SER A 252 6.07 -7.49 -0.63
CA SER A 252 6.82 -7.20 0.59
C SER A 252 7.89 -6.14 0.34
N LEU A 253 7.77 -4.98 0.98
CA LEU A 253 8.80 -3.95 0.98
C LEU A 253 9.41 -3.86 2.38
N SER A 254 10.71 -4.07 2.48
CA SER A 254 11.42 -4.07 3.76
C SER A 254 12.63 -3.16 3.71
N SER A 255 12.76 -2.29 4.71
CA SER A 255 13.85 -1.30 4.80
C SER A 255 13.96 -0.42 3.56
N CYS A 256 12.84 -0.11 2.92
CA CYS A 256 12.78 0.72 1.73
C CYS A 256 12.45 2.17 2.08
N ASN A 257 12.88 3.11 1.24
CA ASN A 257 12.48 4.51 1.36
C ASN A 257 11.48 4.86 0.25
N LEU A 258 10.24 5.18 0.62
CA LEU A 258 9.13 5.51 -0.27
C LEU A 258 8.66 6.96 -0.05
N ASN A 259 9.50 7.81 0.55
CA ASN A 259 9.16 9.21 0.73
C ASN A 259 8.82 9.86 -0.61
N GLU A 260 7.78 10.69 -0.63
CA GLU A 260 7.31 11.42 -1.83
C GLU A 260 6.83 10.52 -2.99
N ALA A 261 6.79 9.19 -2.82
CA ALA A 261 6.33 8.29 -3.87
C ALA A 261 4.83 8.51 -4.17
N ASN A 262 4.43 8.24 -5.41
CA ASN A 262 3.04 8.42 -5.86
C ASN A 262 2.34 7.08 -6.07
N PHE A 263 1.44 6.71 -5.17
CA PHE A 263 0.57 5.53 -5.25
C PHE A 263 -0.89 5.90 -5.57
N TYR A 264 -1.13 6.99 -6.30
CA TYR A 264 -2.49 7.36 -6.71
C TYR A 264 -3.21 6.16 -7.34
N ASN A 265 -4.38 5.82 -6.79
CA ASN A 265 -5.24 4.73 -7.24
C ASN A 265 -4.56 3.34 -7.32
N ALA A 266 -3.46 3.14 -6.59
CA ALA A 266 -2.75 1.86 -6.55
C ALA A 266 -3.46 0.83 -5.65
N ASN A 267 -3.25 -0.46 -5.95
CA ASN A 267 -3.69 -1.56 -5.12
C ASN A 267 -2.55 -2.07 -4.23
N LEU A 268 -2.63 -1.83 -2.92
CA LEU A 268 -1.66 -2.26 -1.92
C LEU A 268 -2.23 -3.35 -0.98
N GLU A 269 -3.31 -4.03 -1.37
CA GLU A 269 -3.94 -5.05 -0.52
C GLU A 269 -2.93 -6.14 -0.10
N ASN A 270 -2.91 -6.49 1.19
CA ASN A 270 -2.02 -7.49 1.77
C ASN A 270 -0.51 -7.20 1.60
N ILE A 271 -0.11 -5.96 1.26
CA ILE A 271 1.30 -5.58 1.23
C ILE A 271 1.91 -5.68 2.63
N LYS A 272 3.15 -6.15 2.71
CA LYS A 272 3.96 -6.13 3.93
C LYS A 272 4.94 -4.97 3.87
N LEU A 273 4.80 -4.02 4.80
CA LEU A 273 5.65 -2.84 4.91
C LEU A 273 6.42 -2.92 6.23
N ASN A 274 7.70 -3.27 6.18
CA ASN A 274 8.53 -3.40 7.37
C ASN A 274 9.65 -2.36 7.37
N SER A 275 9.72 -1.50 8.38
CA SER A 275 10.76 -0.47 8.49
C SER A 275 10.83 0.42 7.24
N VAL A 276 9.67 0.87 6.76
CA VAL A 276 9.54 1.71 5.56
C VAL A 276 9.20 3.14 5.98
N SER A 277 9.69 4.12 5.24
CA SER A 277 9.30 5.52 5.38
C SER A 277 8.34 5.92 4.25
N LEU A 278 7.25 6.59 4.60
CA LEU A 278 6.17 7.03 3.70
C LEU A 278 5.82 8.51 3.93
N GLU A 279 6.82 9.34 4.24
CA GLU A 279 6.63 10.77 4.46
C GLU A 279 6.29 11.46 3.12
N ASN A 280 5.34 12.40 3.12
CA ASN A 280 4.87 13.11 1.93
C ASN A 280 4.37 12.18 0.79
N VAL A 281 4.03 10.92 1.08
CA VAL A 281 3.56 9.98 0.06
C VAL A 281 2.16 10.38 -0.45
N THR A 282 1.90 10.14 -1.73
CA THR A 282 0.53 10.21 -2.28
C THR A 282 -0.09 8.82 -2.30
N LEU A 283 -1.17 8.62 -1.55
CA LEU A 283 -2.00 7.42 -1.46
C LEU A 283 -3.47 7.72 -1.80
N GLU A 284 -3.73 8.84 -2.50
CA GLU A 284 -5.09 9.23 -2.88
C GLU A 284 -5.78 8.10 -3.67
N LYS A 285 -6.99 7.72 -3.24
CA LYS A 285 -7.79 6.60 -3.77
C LYS A 285 -7.12 5.22 -3.73
N ALA A 286 -5.95 5.08 -3.10
CA ALA A 286 -5.26 3.81 -3.00
C ALA A 286 -6.03 2.82 -2.11
N ASN A 287 -5.88 1.53 -2.39
CA ASN A 287 -6.45 0.45 -1.58
C ASN A 287 -5.42 -0.10 -0.60
N LEU A 288 -5.60 0.17 0.70
CA LEU A 288 -4.77 -0.35 1.80
C LEU A 288 -5.62 -1.13 2.84
N ALA A 289 -6.74 -1.71 2.42
CA ALA A 289 -7.62 -2.43 3.32
C ALA A 289 -6.87 -3.55 4.06
N GLY A 290 -6.98 -3.58 5.39
CA GLY A 290 -6.36 -4.58 6.26
C GLY A 290 -4.83 -4.51 6.38
N VAL A 291 -4.16 -3.55 5.73
CA VAL A 291 -2.69 -3.46 5.73
C VAL A 291 -2.16 -3.15 7.13
N HIS A 292 -1.01 -3.74 7.48
CA HIS A 292 -0.32 -3.47 8.73
C HIS A 292 0.67 -2.31 8.60
N LEU A 293 0.35 -1.18 9.25
CA LEU A 293 1.10 0.07 9.26
C LEU A 293 1.50 0.48 10.69
N TYR A 294 1.91 -0.49 11.50
CA TYR A 294 2.32 -0.28 12.89
C TYR A 294 3.55 0.63 12.97
N GLN A 295 3.48 1.70 13.75
CA GLN A 295 4.56 2.69 13.91
C GLN A 295 5.05 3.35 12.61
N ILE A 296 4.23 3.36 11.56
CA ILE A 296 4.61 3.98 10.28
C ILE A 296 4.67 5.51 10.40
N ASN A 297 5.55 6.15 9.63
CA ASN A 297 5.50 7.60 9.41
C ASN A 297 4.79 7.91 8.08
N LEU A 298 3.63 8.55 8.19
CA LEU A 298 2.77 9.08 7.12
C LEU A 298 2.57 10.59 7.27
N SER A 299 3.54 11.30 7.86
CA SER A 299 3.46 12.76 8.01
C SER A 299 3.30 13.41 6.63
N CYS A 300 2.37 14.37 6.55
CA CYS A 300 2.02 15.12 5.34
C CYS A 300 1.61 14.25 4.14
N ALA A 301 1.22 12.99 4.36
CA ALA A 301 0.75 12.11 3.30
C ALA A 301 -0.63 12.55 2.77
N ASN A 302 -0.85 12.42 1.46
CA ASN A 302 -2.17 12.59 0.84
C ASN A 302 -2.88 11.23 0.80
N LEU A 303 -3.85 10.99 1.67
CA LEU A 303 -4.67 9.77 1.74
C LEU A 303 -6.14 10.05 1.35
N LYS A 304 -6.40 11.12 0.59
CA LYS A 304 -7.76 11.51 0.20
C LYS A 304 -8.49 10.36 -0.50
N GLY A 305 -9.69 10.03 -0.03
CA GLY A 305 -10.50 8.95 -0.60
C GLY A 305 -9.87 7.55 -0.56
N ALA A 306 -8.75 7.36 0.16
CA ALA A 306 -8.10 6.07 0.27
C ALA A 306 -8.98 5.06 1.02
N ASN A 307 -8.92 3.79 0.62
CA ASN A 307 -9.55 2.70 1.37
C ASN A 307 -8.58 2.21 2.45
N LEU A 308 -8.80 2.63 3.68
CA LEU A 308 -8.05 2.26 4.88
C LEU A 308 -8.87 1.34 5.80
N SER A 309 -9.90 0.66 5.27
CA SER A 309 -10.77 -0.17 6.11
C SER A 309 -9.98 -1.28 6.79
N LYS A 310 -10.17 -1.46 8.10
CA LYS A 310 -9.47 -2.43 8.95
C LYS A 310 -7.94 -2.31 8.96
N VAL A 311 -7.38 -1.19 8.49
CA VAL A 311 -5.94 -0.94 8.52
C VAL A 311 -5.44 -0.90 9.96
N ASN A 312 -4.22 -1.39 10.20
CA ASN A 312 -3.57 -1.24 11.51
C ASN A 312 -2.61 -0.05 11.51
N LEU A 313 -3.06 1.10 12.00
CA LEU A 313 -2.28 2.34 12.16
C LEU A 313 -1.83 2.55 13.61
N ARG A 314 -1.78 1.50 14.43
CA ARG A 314 -1.37 1.63 15.83
C ARG A 314 0.02 2.28 15.93
N LYS A 315 0.12 3.33 16.75
CA LYS A 315 1.33 4.17 16.94
C LYS A 315 1.85 4.85 15.66
N ALA A 316 1.05 4.95 14.61
CA ALA A 316 1.46 5.65 13.39
C ALA A 316 1.48 7.18 13.61
N THR A 317 2.35 7.85 12.86
CA THR A 317 2.41 9.31 12.77
C THR A 317 1.74 9.77 11.48
N LEU A 318 0.66 10.53 11.59
CA LEU A 318 -0.12 11.12 10.48
C LEU A 318 -0.20 12.65 10.62
N LEU A 319 0.88 13.28 11.09
CA LEU A 319 0.94 14.73 11.29
C LEU A 319 0.64 15.47 9.99
N GLY A 320 -0.39 16.32 9.98
CA GLY A 320 -0.77 17.09 8.79
C GLY A 320 -1.22 16.27 7.57
N ALA A 321 -1.49 14.98 7.72
CA ALA A 321 -1.94 14.13 6.61
C ALA A 321 -3.35 14.51 6.14
N ASP A 322 -3.63 14.39 4.83
CA ASP A 322 -4.97 14.62 4.29
C ASP A 322 -5.74 13.29 4.19
N LEU A 323 -6.71 13.07 5.07
CA LEU A 323 -7.62 11.91 5.06
C LEU A 323 -9.03 12.29 4.61
N ASN A 324 -9.20 13.39 3.86
CA ASN A 324 -10.50 13.81 3.36
C ASN A 324 -11.22 12.66 2.63
N ASN A 325 -12.45 12.35 3.04
CA ASN A 325 -13.26 11.25 2.50
C ASN A 325 -12.60 9.85 2.53
N ALA A 326 -11.54 9.64 3.32
CA ALA A 326 -10.92 8.33 3.46
C ALA A 326 -11.82 7.36 4.24
N ASN A 327 -11.77 6.07 3.90
CA ASN A 327 -12.52 5.03 4.60
C ASN A 327 -11.65 4.38 5.69
N LEU A 328 -11.81 4.76 6.95
CA LEU A 328 -11.14 4.15 8.11
C LEU A 328 -12.06 3.18 8.88
N GLU A 329 -13.08 2.62 8.24
CA GLU A 329 -14.01 1.71 8.91
C GLU A 329 -13.24 0.54 9.56
N GLY A 330 -13.38 0.39 10.86
CA GLY A 330 -12.72 -0.66 11.61
C GLY A 330 -11.19 -0.53 11.75
N ALA A 331 -10.61 0.63 11.43
CA ALA A 331 -9.17 0.87 11.57
C ALA A 331 -8.71 0.80 13.04
N ASN A 332 -7.47 0.36 13.26
CA ASN A 332 -6.81 0.44 14.56
C ASN A 332 -5.96 1.71 14.66
N LEU A 333 -6.44 2.70 15.43
CA LEU A 333 -5.79 4.00 15.64
C LEU A 333 -5.20 4.14 17.05
N LEU A 334 -5.03 3.03 17.79
CA LEU A 334 -4.49 3.07 19.15
C LEU A 334 -3.13 3.80 19.15
N GLU A 335 -2.99 4.82 20.00
CA GLU A 335 -1.74 5.57 20.16
C GLU A 335 -1.24 6.29 18.87
N ALA A 336 -2.07 6.41 17.83
CA ALA A 336 -1.72 7.13 16.61
C ALA A 336 -1.73 8.66 16.83
N ASN A 337 -0.86 9.37 16.12
CA ASN A 337 -0.83 10.83 16.13
C ASN A 337 -1.40 11.40 14.84
N LEU A 338 -2.61 11.96 14.88
CA LEU A 338 -3.30 12.62 13.77
C LEU A 338 -3.36 14.14 13.96
N GLU A 339 -2.46 14.75 14.74
CA GLU A 339 -2.43 16.20 14.92
C GLU A 339 -2.31 16.93 13.57
N GLY A 340 -3.19 17.90 13.34
CA GLY A 340 -3.24 18.67 12.09
C GLY A 340 -3.79 17.91 10.88
N ALA A 341 -4.16 16.64 11.00
CA ALA A 341 -4.71 15.87 9.89
C ALA A 341 -6.10 16.38 9.46
N ASN A 342 -6.41 16.32 8.17
CA ASN A 342 -7.74 16.62 7.66
C ASN A 342 -8.62 15.35 7.67
N LEU A 343 -9.63 15.29 8.54
CA LEU A 343 -10.57 14.16 8.66
C LEU A 343 -11.96 14.48 8.11
N GLU A 344 -12.13 15.55 7.33
CA GLU A 344 -13.43 15.91 6.77
C GLU A 344 -13.99 14.78 5.90
N GLY A 345 -15.20 14.31 6.20
CA GLY A 345 -15.86 13.22 5.49
C GLY A 345 -15.25 11.83 5.71
N ALA A 346 -14.23 11.69 6.56
CA ALA A 346 -13.61 10.39 6.83
C ALA A 346 -14.58 9.47 7.59
N ASN A 347 -14.66 8.20 7.18
CA ASN A 347 -15.49 7.19 7.85
C ASN A 347 -14.69 6.48 8.96
N LEU A 348 -14.95 6.78 10.23
CA LEU A 348 -14.31 6.11 11.37
C LEU A 348 -15.24 5.10 12.08
N GLN A 349 -16.32 4.67 11.43
CA GLN A 349 -17.24 3.70 12.03
C GLN A 349 -16.47 2.47 12.48
N ARG A 350 -16.66 2.07 13.75
CA ARG A 350 -16.00 0.91 14.37
C ARG A 350 -14.48 1.00 14.44
N ALA A 351 -13.86 2.11 14.07
CA ALA A 351 -12.43 2.31 14.34
C ALA A 351 -12.18 2.28 15.84
N ILE A 352 -10.99 1.87 16.28
CA ILE A 352 -10.62 1.85 17.70
C ILE A 352 -9.55 2.89 18.00
N TYR A 353 -9.67 3.58 19.13
CA TYR A 353 -8.70 4.56 19.60
C TYR A 353 -8.58 4.51 21.13
N ASN A 354 -7.54 5.11 21.70
CA ASN A 354 -7.39 5.21 23.16
C ASN A 354 -7.03 6.64 23.59
N LEU A 355 -6.79 6.84 24.88
CA LEU A 355 -6.47 8.15 25.45
C LEU A 355 -5.10 8.69 25.00
N GLN A 356 -4.27 7.87 24.36
CA GLN A 356 -2.98 8.26 23.78
C GLN A 356 -3.11 8.59 22.28
N THR A 357 -4.24 8.28 21.64
CA THR A 357 -4.50 8.70 20.27
C THR A 357 -4.73 10.21 20.25
N ILE A 358 -3.99 10.92 19.39
CA ILE A 358 -4.07 12.37 19.23
C ILE A 358 -4.90 12.64 17.98
N PHE A 359 -6.04 13.33 18.13
CA PHE A 359 -6.87 13.79 17.01
C PHE A 359 -6.63 15.27 16.73
N PRO A 360 -7.03 15.77 15.54
CA PRO A 360 -7.07 17.20 15.27
C PRO A 360 -7.93 17.94 16.31
N LYS A 361 -7.52 19.17 16.67
CA LYS A 361 -8.11 19.94 17.77
C LYS A 361 -9.63 20.08 17.70
N ASP A 362 -10.18 20.22 16.49
CA ASP A 362 -11.60 20.48 16.26
C ASP A 362 -12.39 19.20 15.88
N PHE A 363 -11.75 18.02 15.92
CA PHE A 363 -12.38 16.77 15.56
C PHE A 363 -13.07 16.11 16.77
N ILE A 364 -14.38 15.88 16.67
CA ILE A 364 -15.19 15.26 17.73
C ILE A 364 -15.32 13.75 17.47
N VAL A 365 -14.36 12.97 17.96
CA VAL A 365 -14.32 11.52 17.74
C VAL A 365 -15.54 10.76 18.29
N SER A 366 -16.18 11.27 19.34
CA SER A 366 -17.35 10.62 19.96
C SER A 366 -18.58 10.55 19.04
N GLN A 367 -18.63 11.37 17.99
CA GLN A 367 -19.70 11.37 16.99
C GLN A 367 -19.34 10.54 15.74
N ALA A 368 -18.09 10.06 15.63
CA ALA A 368 -17.58 9.39 14.44
C ALA A 368 -17.90 7.88 14.40
N GLY A 369 -18.52 7.32 15.45
CA GLY A 369 -18.82 5.88 15.56
C GLY A 369 -17.59 5.02 15.90
N ALA A 370 -16.48 5.63 16.30
CA ALA A 370 -15.29 4.94 16.77
C ALA A 370 -15.45 4.48 18.24
N TYR A 371 -14.82 3.36 18.60
CA TYR A 371 -14.82 2.81 19.94
C TYR A 371 -13.61 3.29 20.74
N LEU A 372 -13.89 3.86 21.91
CA LEU A 372 -12.85 4.21 22.89
C LEU A 372 -12.41 2.95 23.65
N ILE A 373 -11.13 2.61 23.54
CA ILE A 373 -10.46 1.55 24.30
C ILE A 373 -9.74 2.20 25.47
N ALA A 374 -10.38 2.20 26.64
CA ALA A 374 -9.86 2.81 27.85
C ALA A 374 -10.45 2.15 29.11
N PRO A 375 -9.86 2.41 30.31
CA PRO A 375 -10.47 2.00 31.56
C PRO A 375 -11.89 2.55 31.72
N GLY A 376 -12.81 1.72 32.18
CA GLY A 376 -14.22 2.09 32.38
C GLY A 376 -15.02 2.37 31.10
N ALA A 377 -14.45 2.13 29.91
CA ALA A 377 -15.16 2.37 28.65
C ALA A 377 -16.40 1.48 28.51
N SER A 378 -17.46 2.02 27.90
CA SER A 378 -18.65 1.25 27.53
C SER A 378 -18.46 0.66 26.14
N LEU A 379 -18.26 -0.66 26.10
CA LEU A 379 -18.00 -1.47 24.91
C LEU A 379 -19.02 -2.63 24.81
N ALA A 380 -20.14 -2.55 25.53
CA ALA A 380 -21.15 -3.59 25.53
C ALA A 380 -21.71 -3.82 24.13
N LYS A 381 -21.83 -5.09 23.72
CA LYS A 381 -22.32 -5.52 22.40
C LYS A 381 -21.49 -5.03 21.21
N THR A 382 -20.34 -4.40 21.43
CA THR A 382 -19.45 -3.98 20.35
C THR A 382 -18.86 -5.20 19.65
N ASP A 383 -18.49 -5.02 18.39
CA ASP A 383 -17.81 -6.05 17.62
C ASP A 383 -16.34 -5.67 17.46
N LEU A 384 -15.53 -6.34 18.27
CA LEU A 384 -14.08 -6.21 18.39
C LEU A 384 -13.37 -7.48 17.88
N SER A 385 -14.07 -8.30 17.09
CA SER A 385 -13.55 -9.56 16.56
C SER A 385 -12.31 -9.31 15.69
N GLY A 386 -11.24 -10.06 15.95
CA GLY A 386 -9.98 -9.98 15.19
C GLY A 386 -9.12 -8.74 15.42
N TYR A 387 -9.54 -7.76 16.23
CA TYR A 387 -8.72 -6.58 16.52
C TYR A 387 -7.47 -6.95 17.32
N ASP A 388 -6.41 -6.15 17.13
CA ASP A 388 -5.23 -6.18 17.99
C ASP A 388 -5.36 -5.18 19.14
N LEU A 389 -5.78 -5.70 20.28
CA LEU A 389 -5.90 -5.02 21.58
C LEU A 389 -4.79 -5.48 22.55
N SER A 390 -3.64 -5.92 22.04
CA SER A 390 -2.53 -6.32 22.90
C SER A 390 -2.05 -5.16 23.77
N GLN A 391 -1.73 -5.45 25.04
CA GLN A 391 -1.18 -4.50 26.01
C GLN A 391 -2.07 -3.28 26.33
N VAL A 392 -3.35 -3.28 25.93
CA VAL A 392 -4.26 -2.17 26.27
C VAL A 392 -4.69 -2.24 27.73
N ASN A 393 -5.16 -1.10 28.26
CA ASN A 393 -5.79 -1.04 29.57
C ASN A 393 -7.31 -0.87 29.42
N LEU A 394 -8.05 -1.92 29.79
CA LEU A 394 -9.51 -2.03 29.81
C LEU A 394 -10.02 -2.29 31.24
N THR A 395 -9.26 -1.88 32.26
CA THR A 395 -9.64 -2.05 33.67
C THR A 395 -11.05 -1.49 33.90
N GLY A 396 -11.96 -2.29 34.46
CA GLY A 396 -13.33 -1.88 34.75
C GLY A 396 -14.22 -1.58 33.54
N ALA A 397 -13.76 -1.83 32.31
CA ALA A 397 -14.58 -1.60 31.12
C ALA A 397 -15.78 -2.56 31.05
N ASP A 398 -16.86 -2.13 30.43
CA ASP A 398 -18.04 -2.96 30.16
C ASP A 398 -17.97 -3.51 28.73
N LEU A 399 -17.56 -4.77 28.58
CA LEU A 399 -17.56 -5.57 27.35
C LEU A 399 -18.68 -6.63 27.36
N SER A 400 -19.75 -6.43 28.13
CA SER A 400 -20.81 -7.43 28.22
C SER A 400 -21.45 -7.68 26.85
N ASN A 401 -21.63 -8.96 26.50
CA ASN A 401 -22.15 -9.40 25.20
C ASN A 401 -21.33 -8.94 23.98
N ALA A 402 -20.09 -8.47 24.16
CA ALA A 402 -19.23 -8.09 23.04
C ALA A 402 -18.81 -9.31 22.19
N LYS A 403 -18.52 -9.08 20.91
CA LYS A 403 -17.85 -10.06 20.05
C LYS A 403 -16.35 -9.80 20.11
N LEU A 404 -15.61 -10.75 20.65
CA LEU A 404 -14.17 -10.73 20.86
C LEU A 404 -13.52 -12.00 20.23
N GLU A 405 -14.16 -12.54 19.20
CA GLU A 405 -13.69 -13.75 18.53
C GLU A 405 -12.33 -13.48 17.88
N SER A 406 -11.36 -14.35 18.17
CA SER A 406 -9.98 -14.23 17.66
C SER A 406 -9.28 -12.90 17.96
N THR A 407 -9.81 -12.07 18.86
CA THR A 407 -9.19 -10.80 19.27
C THR A 407 -7.86 -11.07 19.97
N ASN A 408 -6.85 -10.27 19.67
CA ASN A 408 -5.59 -10.32 20.38
C ASN A 408 -5.65 -9.42 21.62
N LEU A 409 -5.72 -10.01 22.81
CA LEU A 409 -5.70 -9.33 24.10
C LEU A 409 -4.40 -9.63 24.87
N GLN A 410 -3.35 -10.14 24.22
CA GLN A 410 -2.11 -10.54 24.90
C GLN A 410 -1.55 -9.41 25.78
N GLY A 411 -1.29 -9.71 27.05
CA GLY A 411 -0.75 -8.76 28.02
C GLY A 411 -1.69 -7.60 28.42
N ALA A 412 -2.92 -7.55 27.90
CA ALA A 412 -3.89 -6.53 28.28
C ALA A 412 -4.29 -6.63 29.76
N ASP A 413 -4.71 -5.49 30.32
CA ASP A 413 -5.30 -5.41 31.65
C ASP A 413 -6.82 -5.27 31.53
N LEU A 414 -7.55 -6.33 31.88
CA LEU A 414 -9.01 -6.35 31.98
C LEU A 414 -9.45 -6.58 33.43
N SER A 415 -8.62 -6.21 34.41
CA SER A 415 -8.98 -6.36 35.82
C SER A 415 -10.30 -5.64 36.11
N GLN A 416 -11.21 -6.30 36.83
CA GLN A 416 -12.55 -5.79 37.18
C GLN A 416 -13.46 -5.47 35.98
N ALA A 417 -13.08 -5.81 34.75
CA ALA A 417 -13.93 -5.60 33.58
C ALA A 417 -15.16 -6.52 33.62
N ASN A 418 -16.27 -6.06 33.04
CA ASN A 418 -17.44 -6.87 32.81
C ASN A 418 -17.42 -7.44 31.39
N VAL A 419 -17.16 -8.74 31.26
CA VAL A 419 -17.09 -9.46 29.98
C VAL A 419 -18.12 -10.60 29.96
N GLY A 420 -19.19 -10.46 30.77
CA GLY A 420 -20.25 -11.45 30.89
C GLY A 420 -20.98 -11.68 29.55
N SER A 421 -21.28 -12.94 29.26
CA SER A 421 -21.95 -13.37 28.02
C SER A 421 -21.24 -12.99 26.70
N ALA A 422 -19.99 -12.52 26.74
CA ALA A 422 -19.24 -12.19 25.55
C ALA A 422 -18.74 -13.45 24.82
N ASN A 423 -18.47 -13.31 23.52
CA ASN A 423 -17.83 -14.35 22.71
C ASN A 423 -16.33 -14.08 22.58
N LEU A 424 -15.49 -14.81 23.30
CA LEU A 424 -14.02 -14.80 23.20
C LEU A 424 -13.46 -16.08 22.58
N THR A 425 -14.24 -16.79 21.75
CA THR A 425 -13.75 -18.00 21.07
C THR A 425 -12.45 -17.69 20.34
N LYS A 426 -11.43 -18.56 20.55
CA LYS A 426 -10.08 -18.42 19.96
C LYS A 426 -9.34 -17.12 20.29
N ALA A 427 -9.78 -16.33 21.27
CA ALA A 427 -9.09 -15.11 21.67
C ALA A 427 -7.69 -15.42 22.24
N LYS A 428 -6.73 -14.52 21.98
CA LYS A 428 -5.37 -14.61 22.53
C LYS A 428 -5.29 -13.80 23.81
N LEU A 429 -5.26 -14.48 24.96
CA LEU A 429 -5.28 -13.90 26.31
C LEU A 429 -4.00 -14.25 27.11
N ASN A 430 -2.92 -14.61 26.44
CA ASN A 430 -1.64 -14.95 27.09
C ASN A 430 -1.16 -13.80 27.98
N ASN A 431 -0.72 -14.11 29.20
CA ASN A 431 -0.20 -13.16 30.18
C ASN A 431 -1.12 -11.97 30.48
N THR A 432 -2.44 -12.14 30.28
CA THR A 432 -3.42 -11.08 30.59
C THR A 432 -3.65 -10.95 32.09
N LYS A 433 -3.99 -9.73 32.53
CA LYS A 433 -4.50 -9.49 33.87
C LYS A 433 -6.03 -9.51 33.82
N LEU A 434 -6.61 -10.48 34.50
CA LEU A 434 -8.03 -10.78 34.56
C LEU A 434 -8.50 -10.81 36.03
N ILE A 435 -7.86 -10.01 36.89
CA ILE A 435 -8.11 -10.02 38.33
C ILE A 435 -9.53 -9.52 38.59
N GLN A 436 -10.33 -10.27 39.34
CA GLN A 436 -11.73 -9.92 39.64
C GLN A 436 -12.61 -9.67 38.41
N ILE A 437 -12.22 -10.18 37.22
CA ILE A 437 -13.01 -10.02 36.00
C ILE A 437 -14.35 -10.76 36.11
N ASN A 438 -15.40 -10.22 35.50
CA ASN A 438 -16.66 -10.95 35.31
C ASN A 438 -16.69 -11.60 33.93
N LEU A 439 -16.58 -12.93 33.87
CA LEU A 439 -16.66 -13.75 32.66
C LEU A 439 -17.86 -14.72 32.71
N ARG A 440 -18.85 -14.46 33.58
CA ARG A 440 -20.03 -15.33 33.72
C ARG A 440 -20.72 -15.53 32.38
N PHE A 441 -21.04 -16.78 32.06
CA PHE A 441 -21.68 -17.18 30.78
C PHE A 441 -20.89 -16.84 29.50
N ALA A 442 -19.67 -16.32 29.60
CA ALA A 442 -18.86 -16.03 28.44
C ALA A 442 -18.40 -17.32 27.73
N ASN A 443 -18.13 -17.21 26.43
CA ASN A 443 -17.54 -18.30 25.65
C ASN A 443 -16.06 -18.05 25.42
N LEU A 444 -15.19 -18.84 26.06
CA LEU A 444 -13.73 -18.83 25.86
C LEU A 444 -13.24 -20.13 25.21
N SER A 445 -14.11 -20.83 24.47
CA SER A 445 -13.71 -22.07 23.81
C SER A 445 -12.50 -21.85 22.91
N GLU A 446 -11.50 -22.73 23.02
CA GLU A 446 -10.24 -22.66 22.26
C GLU A 446 -9.40 -21.38 22.52
N ALA A 447 -9.76 -20.55 23.49
CA ALA A 447 -8.98 -19.37 23.84
C ALA A 447 -7.65 -19.76 24.50
N ASN A 448 -6.66 -18.87 24.41
CA ASN A 448 -5.35 -19.09 24.98
C ASN A 448 -5.10 -18.17 26.18
N LEU A 449 -5.21 -18.68 27.40
CA LEU A 449 -4.96 -18.00 28.67
C LEU A 449 -3.64 -18.44 29.33
N TRP A 450 -2.64 -18.88 28.55
CA TRP A 450 -1.35 -19.26 29.10
C TRP A 450 -0.76 -18.13 29.97
N GLY A 451 -0.39 -18.45 31.21
CA GLY A 451 0.19 -17.49 32.16
C GLY A 451 -0.73 -16.33 32.59
N ALA A 452 -2.02 -16.37 32.26
CA ALA A 452 -2.97 -15.30 32.63
C ALA A 452 -3.23 -15.28 34.15
N ASN A 453 -3.51 -14.09 34.69
CA ASN A 453 -3.88 -13.91 36.09
C ASN A 453 -5.38 -13.72 36.25
N LEU A 454 -6.09 -14.80 36.60
CA LEU A 454 -7.52 -14.89 36.89
C LEU A 454 -7.82 -14.91 38.39
N THR A 455 -6.99 -14.28 39.23
CA THR A 455 -7.24 -14.24 40.69
C THR A 455 -8.62 -13.64 40.97
N ALA A 456 -9.44 -14.37 41.73
CA ALA A 456 -10.83 -14.00 42.05
C ALA A 456 -11.73 -13.72 40.83
N ALA A 457 -11.44 -14.28 39.66
CA ALA A 457 -12.27 -14.15 38.47
C ALA A 457 -13.61 -14.88 38.63
N GLN A 458 -14.69 -14.30 38.09
CA GLN A 458 -16.02 -14.91 38.05
C GLN A 458 -16.21 -15.66 36.73
N LEU A 459 -16.14 -17.00 36.77
CA LEU A 459 -16.21 -17.91 35.62
C LEU A 459 -17.42 -18.86 35.71
N THR A 460 -18.46 -18.46 36.44
CA THR A 460 -19.68 -19.28 36.61
C THR A 460 -20.36 -19.52 35.27
N ASN A 461 -20.65 -20.79 34.96
CA ASN A 461 -21.25 -21.22 33.69
C ASN A 461 -20.49 -20.76 32.43
N THR A 462 -19.19 -20.48 32.55
CA THR A 462 -18.34 -20.09 31.41
C THR A 462 -17.96 -21.32 30.58
N ASN A 463 -17.93 -21.18 29.26
CA ASN A 463 -17.42 -22.23 28.38
C ASN A 463 -15.91 -22.09 28.21
N LEU A 464 -15.15 -23.04 28.78
CA LEU A 464 -13.68 -23.11 28.73
C LEU A 464 -13.22 -24.39 28.00
N MET A 465 -14.07 -24.91 27.09
CA MET A 465 -13.75 -26.10 26.32
C MET A 465 -12.49 -25.87 25.46
N GLN A 466 -11.53 -26.80 25.52
CA GLN A 466 -10.27 -26.73 24.79
C GLN A 466 -9.42 -25.47 25.06
N THR A 467 -9.69 -24.75 26.14
CA THR A 467 -8.94 -23.56 26.53
C THR A 467 -7.56 -23.95 27.09
N THR A 468 -6.53 -23.18 26.74
CA THR A 468 -5.20 -23.31 27.36
C THR A 468 -5.14 -22.47 28.63
N LEU A 469 -5.07 -23.09 29.80
CA LEU A 469 -4.94 -22.47 31.13
C LEU A 469 -3.59 -22.82 31.78
N GLU A 470 -2.62 -23.31 31.02
CA GLU A 470 -1.31 -23.69 31.52
C GLU A 470 -0.61 -22.48 32.17
N ALA A 471 0.01 -22.71 33.33
CA ALA A 471 0.62 -21.70 34.19
C ALA A 471 -0.31 -20.53 34.62
N ALA A 472 -1.62 -20.61 34.38
CA ALA A 472 -2.55 -19.56 34.80
C ALA A 472 -2.69 -19.52 36.33
N ASN A 473 -2.81 -18.31 36.89
CA ASN A 473 -3.15 -18.12 38.29
C ASN A 473 -4.67 -17.91 38.43
N MET A 474 -5.37 -18.89 38.98
CA MET A 474 -6.82 -18.91 39.19
C MET A 474 -7.16 -18.98 40.69
N THR A 475 -6.29 -18.44 41.55
CA THR A 475 -6.50 -18.41 42.99
C THR A 475 -7.84 -17.78 43.33
N ALA A 476 -8.65 -18.47 44.13
CA ALA A 476 -9.99 -18.04 44.55
C ALA A 476 -10.96 -17.71 43.38
N ALA A 477 -10.76 -18.26 42.18
CA ALA A 477 -11.67 -18.09 41.05
C ALA A 477 -12.98 -18.89 41.24
N GLU A 478 -14.09 -18.38 40.69
CA GLU A 478 -15.43 -18.96 40.80
C GLU A 478 -15.83 -19.69 39.51
N LEU A 479 -15.63 -21.00 39.42
CA LEU A 479 -15.86 -21.84 38.24
C LEU A 479 -17.09 -22.76 38.32
N SER A 480 -18.02 -22.53 39.25
CA SER A 480 -19.20 -23.38 39.38
C SER A 480 -19.97 -23.49 38.05
N GLY A 481 -20.25 -24.73 37.63
CA GLY A 481 -20.93 -25.03 36.35
C GLY A 481 -20.12 -24.74 35.06
N ALA A 482 -18.85 -24.37 35.15
CA ALA A 482 -18.02 -24.14 33.96
C ALA A 482 -17.80 -25.42 33.14
N ASN A 483 -17.77 -25.29 31.81
CA ASN A 483 -17.43 -26.39 30.91
C ASN A 483 -15.91 -26.44 30.67
N LEU A 484 -15.22 -27.41 31.26
CA LEU A 484 -13.77 -27.56 31.20
C LEU A 484 -13.30 -28.71 30.29
N LYS A 485 -14.18 -29.23 29.41
CA LYS A 485 -13.86 -30.37 28.56
C LYS A 485 -12.61 -30.08 27.71
N ASN A 486 -11.60 -30.96 27.82
CA ASN A 486 -10.32 -30.85 27.12
C ASN A 486 -9.51 -29.57 27.42
N ALA A 487 -9.81 -28.83 28.49
CA ALA A 487 -8.99 -27.70 28.92
C ALA A 487 -7.62 -28.19 29.44
N LYS A 488 -6.57 -27.38 29.24
CA LYS A 488 -5.19 -27.72 29.64
C LYS A 488 -4.78 -26.94 30.87
N PHE A 489 -4.39 -27.63 31.95
CA PHE A 489 -4.10 -27.02 33.27
C PHE A 489 -2.64 -27.13 33.71
N ASN A 490 -1.72 -27.54 32.86
CA ASN A 490 -0.33 -27.80 33.26
C ASN A 490 0.29 -26.61 33.99
N GLY A 491 0.60 -26.79 35.27
CA GLY A 491 1.19 -25.75 36.13
C GLY A 491 0.23 -24.65 36.60
N ALA A 492 -1.08 -24.76 36.38
CA ALA A 492 -2.06 -23.79 36.86
C ALA A 492 -2.17 -23.80 38.40
N ASN A 493 -2.46 -22.64 38.98
CA ASN A 493 -2.75 -22.50 40.41
C ASN A 493 -4.24 -22.22 40.63
N LEU A 494 -4.98 -23.21 41.12
CA LEU A 494 -6.40 -23.11 41.46
C LEU A 494 -6.62 -23.03 42.97
N SER A 495 -5.62 -22.66 43.77
CA SER A 495 -5.76 -22.66 45.24
C SER A 495 -6.98 -21.85 45.71
N GLY A 496 -7.84 -22.47 46.50
CA GLY A 496 -9.08 -21.85 46.99
C GLY A 496 -10.18 -21.61 45.95
N ALA A 497 -10.02 -22.08 44.70
CA ALA A 497 -11.04 -21.90 43.66
C ALA A 497 -12.30 -22.74 43.93
N ASN A 498 -13.46 -22.25 43.47
CA ASN A 498 -14.73 -22.95 43.54
C ASN A 498 -15.03 -23.67 42.22
N LEU A 499 -14.89 -24.99 42.21
CA LEU A 499 -15.24 -25.89 41.12
C LEU A 499 -16.45 -26.78 41.49
N SER A 500 -17.37 -26.30 42.32
CA SER A 500 -18.53 -27.11 42.69
C SER A 500 -19.40 -27.47 41.47
N GLY A 501 -19.81 -28.74 41.41
CA GLY A 501 -20.70 -29.26 40.36
C GLY A 501 -20.12 -29.32 38.94
N VAL A 502 -18.81 -29.12 38.75
CA VAL A 502 -18.19 -29.20 37.41
C VAL A 502 -18.13 -30.64 36.90
N ASN A 503 -18.14 -30.80 35.57
CA ASN A 503 -17.89 -32.08 34.91
C ASN A 503 -16.44 -32.16 34.42
N LEU A 504 -15.67 -33.06 35.01
CA LEU A 504 -14.25 -33.32 34.78
C LEU A 504 -13.99 -34.78 34.39
N VAL A 505 -14.99 -35.49 33.86
CA VAL A 505 -14.87 -36.90 33.46
C VAL A 505 -13.71 -37.09 32.47
N GLY A 506 -12.79 -37.99 32.80
CA GLY A 506 -11.64 -38.34 31.96
C GLY A 506 -10.60 -37.23 31.75
N VAL A 507 -10.71 -36.10 32.46
CA VAL A 507 -9.75 -34.99 32.33
C VAL A 507 -8.42 -35.37 32.97
N ASN A 508 -7.31 -34.93 32.36
CA ASN A 508 -5.99 -34.98 32.97
C ASN A 508 -5.71 -33.68 33.72
N LEU A 509 -5.79 -33.72 35.06
CA LEU A 509 -5.54 -32.57 35.91
C LEU A 509 -4.11 -32.58 36.43
N SER A 510 -3.50 -31.42 36.41
CA SER A 510 -2.17 -31.15 36.94
C SER A 510 -2.15 -29.72 37.51
N GLY A 511 -1.25 -29.45 38.46
CA GLY A 511 -1.14 -28.13 39.11
C GLY A 511 -1.48 -28.13 40.61
N ASN A 512 -1.84 -26.96 41.14
CA ASN A 512 -2.16 -26.78 42.56
C ASN A 512 -3.67 -26.57 42.78
N PHE A 513 -4.31 -27.49 43.48
CA PHE A 513 -5.73 -27.48 43.82
C PHE A 513 -5.96 -27.43 45.35
N SER A 514 -4.96 -26.98 46.11
CA SER A 514 -5.07 -26.90 47.57
C SER A 514 -6.23 -25.99 48.00
N GLY A 515 -7.06 -26.44 48.93
CA GLY A 515 -8.23 -25.70 49.43
C GLY A 515 -9.34 -25.48 48.39
N THR A 516 -9.30 -26.14 47.22
CA THR A 516 -10.38 -26.02 46.22
C THR A 516 -11.69 -26.60 46.71
N ASN A 517 -12.81 -26.03 46.28
CA ASN A 517 -14.14 -26.63 46.46
C ASN A 517 -14.52 -27.43 45.21
N LEU A 518 -14.40 -28.75 45.27
CA LEU A 518 -14.81 -29.74 44.27
C LEU A 518 -16.07 -30.51 44.70
N SER A 519 -16.88 -29.94 45.61
CA SER A 519 -18.11 -30.59 46.07
C SER A 519 -19.08 -30.86 44.91
N ASN A 520 -19.68 -32.04 44.91
CA ASN A 520 -20.57 -32.53 43.84
C ASN A 520 -19.96 -32.56 42.43
N ALA A 521 -18.63 -32.42 42.28
CA ALA A 521 -17.98 -32.52 40.98
C ALA A 521 -18.00 -33.96 40.45
N ASN A 522 -18.10 -34.11 39.13
CA ASN A 522 -17.95 -35.41 38.47
C ASN A 522 -16.52 -35.57 37.96
N LEU A 523 -15.73 -36.38 38.65
CA LEU A 523 -14.32 -36.69 38.40
C LEU A 523 -14.13 -38.16 37.95
N CYS A 524 -15.19 -38.81 37.45
CA CYS A 524 -15.14 -40.21 37.02
C CYS A 524 -14.03 -40.42 35.97
N SER A 525 -13.16 -41.40 36.21
CA SER A 525 -12.01 -41.73 35.34
C SER A 525 -11.01 -40.58 35.09
N ALA A 526 -11.04 -39.52 35.89
CA ALA A 526 -10.07 -38.43 35.78
C ALA A 526 -8.67 -38.89 36.23
N SER A 527 -7.64 -38.34 35.59
CA SER A 527 -6.25 -38.48 36.05
C SER A 527 -5.92 -37.34 37.01
N LEU A 528 -5.70 -37.68 38.28
CA LEU A 528 -5.35 -36.79 39.39
C LEU A 528 -3.97 -37.16 39.97
N GLN A 529 -3.14 -37.87 39.20
CA GLN A 529 -1.86 -38.42 39.66
C GLN A 529 -0.93 -37.30 40.14
N GLY A 530 -0.44 -37.40 41.38
CA GLY A 530 0.49 -36.42 41.96
C GLY A 530 -0.12 -35.04 42.25
N LEU A 531 -1.44 -34.87 42.10
CA LEU A 531 -2.10 -33.57 42.24
C LEU A 531 -2.07 -33.07 43.69
N LYS A 532 -1.87 -31.76 43.89
CA LYS A 532 -1.97 -31.14 45.22
C LYS A 532 -3.41 -30.76 45.52
N LEU A 533 -4.04 -31.48 46.45
CA LEU A 533 -5.43 -31.33 46.89
C LEU A 533 -5.51 -31.11 48.41
N ASP A 534 -4.43 -30.64 49.04
CA ASP A 534 -4.37 -30.42 50.49
C ASP A 534 -5.49 -29.46 50.93
N GLY A 535 -6.31 -29.87 51.90
CA GLY A 535 -7.46 -29.12 52.40
C GLY A 535 -8.63 -28.96 51.42
N ALA A 536 -8.62 -29.64 50.27
CA ALA A 536 -9.71 -29.53 49.29
C ALA A 536 -11.03 -30.14 49.80
N ASN A 537 -12.16 -29.55 49.42
CA ASN A 537 -13.50 -30.07 49.68
C ASN A 537 -13.98 -30.91 48.50
N LEU A 538 -14.00 -32.22 48.64
CA LEU A 538 -14.46 -33.23 47.67
C LEU A 538 -15.80 -33.87 48.08
N THR A 539 -16.56 -33.22 48.97
CA THR A 539 -17.81 -33.78 49.50
C THR A 539 -18.80 -34.14 48.39
N SER A 540 -19.38 -35.34 48.46
CA SER A 540 -20.35 -35.85 47.48
C SER A 540 -19.86 -35.86 46.02
N SER A 541 -18.55 -35.79 45.77
CA SER A 541 -17.98 -35.90 44.43
C SER A 541 -18.02 -37.33 43.90
N ASP A 542 -18.04 -37.50 42.58
CA ASP A 542 -17.94 -38.80 41.91
C ASP A 542 -16.50 -39.03 41.41
N LEU A 543 -15.75 -39.89 42.10
CA LEU A 543 -14.34 -40.22 41.81
C LEU A 543 -14.21 -41.65 41.25
N ARG A 544 -15.29 -42.25 40.73
CA ARG A 544 -15.25 -43.64 40.25
C ARG A 544 -14.17 -43.84 39.19
N GLY A 545 -13.29 -44.82 39.39
CA GLY A 545 -12.21 -45.13 38.46
C GLY A 545 -11.15 -44.03 38.28
N ALA A 546 -11.15 -42.98 39.11
CA ALA A 546 -10.17 -41.91 39.02
C ALA A 546 -8.77 -42.37 39.46
N ASN A 547 -7.71 -41.84 38.86
CA ASN A 547 -6.33 -42.13 39.26
C ASN A 547 -5.81 -41.04 40.21
N LEU A 548 -5.81 -41.30 41.52
CA LEU A 548 -5.25 -40.42 42.55
C LEU A 548 -3.85 -40.84 43.01
N SER A 549 -3.16 -41.72 42.28
CA SER A 549 -1.86 -42.21 42.71
C SER A 549 -0.87 -41.06 43.01
N CYS A 550 -0.14 -41.15 44.11
CA CYS A 550 0.78 -40.11 44.59
C CYS A 550 0.15 -38.73 44.87
N ALA A 551 -1.17 -38.57 44.83
CA ALA A 551 -1.82 -37.29 45.11
C ALA A 551 -1.70 -36.89 46.58
N LYS A 552 -1.75 -35.58 46.86
CA LYS A 552 -1.67 -35.03 48.22
C LYS A 552 -3.03 -34.55 48.67
N LEU A 553 -3.64 -35.23 49.63
CA LEU A 553 -4.98 -34.96 50.16
C LEU A 553 -4.93 -34.70 51.67
N GLU A 554 -3.83 -34.11 52.18
CA GLU A 554 -3.73 -33.84 53.62
C GLU A 554 -4.89 -32.92 54.04
N LYS A 555 -5.67 -33.32 55.06
CA LYS A 555 -6.85 -32.59 55.56
C LYS A 555 -7.96 -32.32 54.52
N ALA A 556 -7.97 -33.05 53.40
CA ALA A 556 -9.06 -32.95 52.43
C ALA A 556 -10.37 -33.53 53.00
N ASN A 557 -11.52 -33.07 52.51
CA ASN A 557 -12.83 -33.59 52.93
C ASN A 557 -13.51 -34.38 51.81
N LEU A 558 -13.48 -35.70 51.89
CA LEU A 558 -14.11 -36.64 50.96
C LEU A 558 -15.45 -37.20 51.48
N LYS A 559 -16.08 -36.62 52.50
CA LYS A 559 -17.34 -37.14 53.06
C LYS A 559 -18.40 -37.35 51.96
N ASN A 560 -19.00 -38.54 51.93
CA ASN A 560 -19.96 -38.99 50.91
C ASN A 560 -19.43 -39.07 49.47
N ALA A 561 -18.13 -38.92 49.22
CA ALA A 561 -17.57 -39.06 47.88
C ALA A 561 -17.59 -40.53 47.40
N ASN A 562 -17.89 -40.75 46.13
CA ASN A 562 -17.86 -42.09 45.54
C ASN A 562 -16.46 -42.41 44.99
N ILE A 563 -15.66 -43.16 45.75
CA ILE A 563 -14.29 -43.55 45.38
C ILE A 563 -14.18 -44.96 44.79
N SER A 564 -15.29 -45.55 44.32
CA SER A 564 -15.30 -46.93 43.85
C SER A 564 -14.38 -47.13 42.63
N GLY A 565 -13.41 -48.03 42.74
CA GLY A 565 -12.42 -48.30 41.69
C GLY A 565 -11.37 -47.19 41.50
N ALA A 566 -11.32 -46.19 42.37
CA ALA A 566 -10.27 -45.17 42.32
C ALA A 566 -8.90 -45.76 42.70
N ASN A 567 -7.84 -45.38 41.98
CA ASN A 567 -6.47 -45.75 42.35
C ASN A 567 -5.93 -44.77 43.38
N LEU A 568 -5.73 -45.23 44.62
CA LEU A 568 -5.19 -44.45 45.74
C LEU A 568 -3.73 -44.81 46.09
N GLU A 569 -3.00 -45.51 45.23
CA GLU A 569 -1.61 -45.92 45.51
C GLU A 569 -0.72 -44.72 45.91
N LYS A 570 -0.05 -44.79 47.07
CA LYS A 570 0.85 -43.73 47.58
C LYS A 570 0.19 -42.36 47.75
N THR A 571 -1.13 -42.29 47.84
CA THR A 571 -1.86 -41.06 48.16
C THR A 571 -1.59 -40.65 49.59
N ASN A 572 -1.28 -39.38 49.85
CA ASN A 572 -1.18 -38.85 51.21
C ASN A 572 -2.58 -38.46 51.70
N LEU A 573 -3.15 -39.24 52.62
CA LEU A 573 -4.50 -39.02 53.19
C LEU A 573 -4.47 -38.51 54.64
N LYS A 574 -3.31 -38.11 55.16
CA LYS A 574 -3.16 -37.69 56.56
C LYS A 574 -4.18 -36.61 56.95
N GLY A 575 -4.97 -36.86 57.99
CA GLY A 575 -6.01 -35.97 58.48
C GLY A 575 -7.19 -35.76 57.54
N ALA A 576 -7.32 -36.51 56.44
CA ALA A 576 -8.43 -36.39 55.50
C ALA A 576 -9.72 -36.98 56.10
N ILE A 577 -10.87 -36.35 55.83
CA ILE A 577 -12.19 -36.92 56.15
C ILE A 577 -12.57 -37.87 55.02
N MET A 578 -12.74 -39.15 55.32
CA MET A 578 -13.04 -40.21 54.36
C MET A 578 -14.53 -40.25 53.98
N PRO A 579 -14.93 -41.00 52.94
CA PRO A 579 -16.33 -41.08 52.50
C PRO A 579 -17.36 -41.43 53.57
N ASP A 580 -16.98 -42.22 54.57
CA ASP A 580 -17.82 -42.60 55.71
C ASP A 580 -17.90 -41.52 56.82
N GLY A 581 -17.11 -40.44 56.69
CA GLY A 581 -17.03 -39.34 57.63
C GLY A 581 -15.97 -39.51 58.73
N THR A 582 -15.19 -40.60 58.72
CA THR A 582 -14.07 -40.78 59.65
C THR A 582 -12.83 -39.99 59.20
N THR A 583 -11.92 -39.69 60.13
CA THR A 583 -10.64 -39.04 59.79
C THR A 583 -9.56 -40.11 59.62
N HIS A 584 -8.80 -40.05 58.52
CA HIS A 584 -7.66 -40.92 58.27
C HIS A 584 -6.42 -40.38 58.99
N ASP A 585 -5.74 -41.22 59.76
CA ASP A 585 -4.52 -40.85 60.51
C ASP A 585 -3.30 -40.57 59.62
#